data_AF-W7XX60-F1
#
_entry.id   AF-W7XX60-F1
#
_cell.length_a   1.000
_cell.length_b   1.000
_cell.length_c   1.000
_cell.angle_alpha   90.00
_cell.angle_beta   90.00
_cell.angle_gamma   90.00
#
_symmetry.space_group_name_H-M   'P 1'
#
loop_
_entity.id
_entity.type
_entity.pdbx_description
1 polymer ?
#
loop_
_entity_poly.entity_id
_entity_poly.type
_entity_poly.pdbx_seq_one_letter_code
_entity_poly.pdbx_strand_id
1 'polypeptide(L)'
;MSHLIEWCTEPNQEYDYLRQIYKEVTSQYNRYMEHCMSYIGGAYQYFGVEGQDIPLFTPVSKAKQKEAIKWIISELTTSEWIQNKEIEDRLGSLRNDYYKQIVSAFDKMMSGFFFQRIETNRPVYSSEEYLSDLSDMVWAFNDDGKLTEIEMILQQAYVHNLISMTYSSKHHLKPTESDNLFTNNFNGHDALQLVMQLR
;
A
#
# COMPACT_ATOMS: atom_id res chain seq x y z
N MET A 1 5.69 -9.02 16.92
CA MET A 1 4.48 -8.85 17.75
C MET A 1 4.38 -9.79 18.94
N SER A 2 4.97 -11.00 18.90
CA SER A 2 4.70 -12.07 19.87
C SER A 2 5.03 -11.78 21.34
N HIS A 3 5.96 -10.88 21.64
CA HIS A 3 6.35 -10.50 23.01
C HIS A 3 5.86 -9.12 23.44
N LEU A 4 5.06 -8.44 22.62
CA LEU A 4 4.69 -7.05 22.87
C LEU A 4 3.92 -6.90 24.18
N ILE A 5 3.05 -7.87 24.49
CA ILE A 5 2.28 -7.91 25.72
C ILE A 5 3.22 -8.03 26.93
N GLU A 6 4.18 -8.94 26.88
CA GLU A 6 5.14 -9.17 27.96
C GLU A 6 5.94 -7.89 28.28
N TRP A 7 6.37 -7.17 27.24
CA TRP A 7 7.21 -5.98 27.42
C TRP A 7 6.44 -4.71 27.74
N CYS A 8 5.15 -4.65 27.42
CA CYS A 8 4.38 -3.41 27.46
C CYS A 8 3.18 -3.45 28.43
N THR A 9 3.13 -4.44 29.32
CA THR A 9 2.06 -4.55 30.32
C THR A 9 2.63 -4.79 31.71
N GLU A 10 1.98 -4.19 32.71
CA GLU A 10 2.30 -4.38 34.12
C GLU A 10 1.04 -4.76 34.92
N PRO A 11 1.16 -5.52 36.01
CA PRO A 11 0.02 -5.86 36.85
C PRO A 11 -0.73 -4.63 37.36
N ASN A 12 -2.07 -4.67 37.27
CA ASN A 12 -2.98 -3.60 37.70
C ASN A 12 -2.88 -2.27 36.92
N GLN A 13 -2.32 -2.29 35.71
CA GLN A 13 -2.31 -1.13 34.82
C GLN A 13 -3.21 -1.32 33.59
N GLU A 14 -3.65 -0.22 33.02
CA GLU A 14 -4.37 -0.20 31.75
C GLU A 14 -3.44 -0.51 30.57
N TYR A 15 -4.00 -0.95 29.44
CA TYR A 15 -3.24 -1.35 28.26
C TYR A 15 -2.79 -0.19 27.35
N ASP A 16 -2.76 1.04 27.86
CA ASP A 16 -2.42 2.22 27.07
C ASP A 16 -0.99 2.17 26.52
N TYR A 17 -0.05 1.68 27.31
CA TYR A 17 1.34 1.54 26.85
C TYR A 17 1.47 0.48 25.75
N LEU A 18 0.81 -0.68 25.91
CA LEU A 18 0.71 -1.70 24.85
C LEU A 18 0.11 -1.12 23.57
N ARG A 19 -0.97 -0.32 23.67
CA ARG A 19 -1.60 0.35 22.53
C ARG A 19 -0.64 1.32 21.84
N GLN A 20 0.11 2.09 22.62
CA GLN A 20 1.10 3.03 22.10
C GLN A 20 2.19 2.28 21.33
N ILE A 21 2.83 1.28 21.94
CA ILE A 21 3.92 0.55 21.29
C ILE A 21 3.43 -0.21 20.05
N TYR A 22 2.23 -0.78 20.07
CA TYR A 22 1.63 -1.39 18.88
C TYR A 22 1.55 -0.39 17.72
N LYS A 23 1.05 0.83 17.98
CA LYS A 23 0.97 1.90 16.98
C LYS A 23 2.34 2.33 16.47
N GLU A 24 3.35 2.41 17.34
CA GLU A 24 4.70 2.78 16.91
C GLU A 24 5.33 1.72 16.01
N VAL A 25 5.13 0.43 16.31
CA VAL A 25 5.64 -0.66 15.46
C VAL A 25 4.96 -0.65 14.09
N THR A 26 3.63 -0.48 14.03
CA THR A 26 2.91 -0.42 12.75
C THR A 26 3.25 0.85 11.95
N SER A 27 3.45 1.98 12.64
CA SER A 27 3.95 3.22 12.04
C SER A 27 5.35 3.04 11.44
N GLN A 28 6.25 2.36 12.15
CA GLN A 28 7.60 2.10 11.64
C GLN A 28 7.58 1.16 10.42
N TYR A 29 6.70 0.15 10.42
CA TYR A 29 6.48 -0.68 9.23
C TYR A 29 6.04 0.17 8.02
N ASN A 30 5.07 1.08 8.20
CA ASN A 30 4.66 1.99 7.13
C ASN A 30 5.81 2.86 6.62
N ARG A 31 6.67 3.34 7.50
CA ARG A 31 7.83 4.14 7.11
C ARG A 31 8.78 3.35 6.21
N TYR A 32 9.00 2.06 6.50
CA TYR A 32 9.80 1.19 5.63
C TYR A 32 9.14 0.95 4.27
N MET A 33 7.81 0.75 4.25
CA MET A 33 7.06 0.65 3.00
C MET A 33 7.22 1.93 2.16
N GLU A 34 7.09 3.10 2.77
CA GLU A 34 7.27 4.40 2.09
C GLU A 34 8.71 4.64 1.59
N HIS A 35 9.72 4.18 2.34
CA HIS A 35 11.11 4.22 1.86
C HIS A 35 11.31 3.36 0.62
N CYS A 36 10.72 2.18 0.55
CA CYS A 36 10.77 1.35 -0.66
C CYS A 36 9.96 1.97 -1.81
N MET A 37 8.79 2.55 -1.53
CA MET A 37 8.01 3.28 -2.52
C MET A 37 8.79 4.45 -3.11
N SER A 38 9.70 5.08 -2.36
CA SER A 38 10.53 6.18 -2.88
C SER A 38 11.41 5.80 -4.08
N TYR A 39 11.69 4.50 -4.30
CA TYR A 39 12.37 4.05 -5.51
C TYR A 39 11.50 4.19 -6.77
N ILE A 40 10.17 4.10 -6.65
CA ILE A 40 9.23 4.19 -7.76
C ILE A 40 9.23 5.62 -8.32
N GLY A 41 9.63 5.76 -9.59
CA GLY A 41 9.85 7.05 -10.23
C GLY A 41 10.89 7.93 -9.54
N GLY A 42 11.72 7.37 -8.64
CA GLY A 42 12.69 8.14 -7.87
C GLY A 42 13.96 8.51 -8.64
N ALA A 43 14.76 9.39 -8.04
CA ALA A 43 16.11 9.71 -8.48
C ALA A 43 17.05 9.85 -7.28
N TYR A 44 18.28 9.38 -7.41
CA TYR A 44 19.36 9.64 -6.48
C TYR A 44 19.87 11.06 -6.66
N GLN A 45 20.13 11.74 -5.55
CA GLN A 45 20.77 13.05 -5.53
C GLN A 45 22.23 12.89 -5.13
N TYR A 46 23.14 13.39 -5.96
CA TYR A 46 24.58 13.38 -5.71
C TYR A 46 25.12 14.79 -5.59
N PHE A 47 25.87 15.07 -4.53
CA PHE A 47 26.61 16.31 -4.38
C PHE A 47 28.04 16.11 -4.89
N GLY A 48 28.21 16.29 -6.21
CA GLY A 48 29.54 16.25 -6.82
C GLY A 48 30.42 17.39 -6.32
N VAL A 49 31.72 17.15 -6.23
CA VAL A 49 32.74 18.19 -6.02
C VAL A 49 33.22 18.68 -7.38
N GLU A 50 33.63 19.95 -7.47
CA GLU A 50 34.18 20.54 -8.70
C GLU A 50 35.31 19.64 -9.27
N GLY A 51 35.19 19.25 -10.54
CA GLY A 51 36.07 18.29 -11.22
C GLY A 51 35.52 16.87 -11.36
N GLN A 52 34.40 16.53 -10.71
CA GLN A 52 33.66 15.29 -10.95
C GLN A 52 32.45 15.54 -11.87
N ASP A 53 32.40 14.86 -13.01
CA ASP A 53 31.25 14.92 -13.94
C ASP A 53 30.12 13.98 -13.49
N ILE A 54 29.62 14.20 -12.27
CA ILE A 54 28.51 13.43 -11.69
C ILE A 54 27.24 14.29 -11.79
N PRO A 55 26.18 13.82 -12.46
CA PRO A 55 24.94 14.57 -12.54
C PRO A 55 24.29 14.68 -11.15
N LEU A 56 23.78 15.87 -10.82
CA LEU A 56 23.10 16.14 -9.54
C LEU A 56 21.96 15.15 -9.28
N PHE A 57 21.24 14.74 -10.34
CA PHE A 57 20.16 13.75 -10.27
C PHE A 57 20.42 12.59 -11.21
N THR A 58 20.34 11.37 -10.68
CA THR A 58 20.39 10.13 -11.45
C THR A 58 19.12 9.33 -11.21
N PRO A 59 18.28 9.08 -12.23
CA PRO A 59 17.08 8.27 -12.08
C PRO A 59 17.38 6.90 -11.46
N VAL A 60 16.48 6.41 -10.61
CA VAL A 60 16.56 5.04 -10.09
C VAL A 60 16.43 4.08 -11.27
N SER A 61 17.31 3.08 -11.35
CA SER A 61 17.32 2.14 -12.47
C SER A 61 15.99 1.37 -12.55
N LYS A 62 15.54 1.09 -13.78
CA LYS A 62 14.33 0.28 -14.03
C LYS A 62 14.32 -1.02 -13.23
N ALA A 63 15.43 -1.73 -13.19
CA ALA A 63 15.57 -2.97 -12.42
C ALA A 63 15.27 -2.77 -10.93
N LYS A 64 15.79 -1.68 -10.32
CA LYS A 64 15.56 -1.39 -8.91
C LYS A 64 14.11 -0.98 -8.63
N GLN A 65 13.47 -0.27 -9.57
CA GLN A 65 12.05 0.07 -9.47
C GLN A 65 11.17 -1.19 -9.49
N LYS A 66 11.41 -2.12 -10.43
CA LYS A 66 10.68 -3.41 -10.47
C LYS A 66 10.90 -4.25 -9.21
N GLU A 67 12.14 -4.29 -8.70
CA GLU A 67 12.47 -4.96 -7.44
C GLU A 67 11.69 -4.37 -6.27
N ALA A 68 11.61 -3.04 -6.18
CA ALA A 68 10.88 -2.36 -5.12
C ALA A 68 9.38 -2.67 -5.15
N ILE A 69 8.75 -2.66 -6.33
CA ILE A 69 7.32 -2.99 -6.48
C ILE A 69 7.05 -4.42 -6.04
N LYS A 70 7.86 -5.37 -6.54
CA LYS A 70 7.74 -6.78 -6.16
C LYS A 70 7.85 -6.97 -4.65
N TRP A 71 8.83 -6.30 -4.03
CA TRP A 71 9.02 -6.36 -2.59
C TRP A 71 7.83 -5.78 -1.83
N ILE A 72 7.31 -4.60 -2.23
CA ILE A 72 6.15 -3.97 -1.60
C ILE A 72 4.92 -4.88 -1.67
N ILE A 73 4.62 -5.45 -2.84
CA ILE A 73 3.47 -6.34 -3.01
C ILE A 73 3.63 -7.60 -2.14
N SER A 74 4.83 -8.18 -2.10
CA SER A 74 5.13 -9.30 -1.23
C SER A 74 4.91 -8.96 0.25
N GLU A 75 5.41 -7.83 0.72
CA GLU A 75 5.23 -7.43 2.13
C GLU A 75 3.76 -7.21 2.48
N LEU A 76 2.98 -6.57 1.59
CA LEU A 76 1.55 -6.39 1.80
C LEU A 76 0.84 -7.73 1.98
N THR A 77 1.10 -8.72 1.12
CA THR A 77 0.47 -10.05 1.20
C THR A 77 0.99 -10.89 2.37
N THR A 78 2.20 -10.66 2.87
CA THR A 78 2.77 -11.41 4.01
C THR A 78 2.73 -10.66 5.35
N SER A 79 1.99 -9.54 5.45
CA SER A 79 1.97 -8.68 6.65
C SER A 79 1.05 -9.14 7.78
N GLU A 80 0.55 -10.38 7.73
CA GLU A 80 -0.37 -10.96 8.73
C GLU A 80 0.19 -10.94 10.16
N TRP A 81 1.52 -10.90 10.31
CA TRP A 81 2.18 -10.79 11.61
C TRP A 81 1.80 -9.51 12.41
N ILE A 82 1.28 -8.48 11.74
CA ILE A 82 0.74 -7.26 12.37
C ILE A 82 -0.57 -7.56 13.10
N GLN A 83 -1.35 -8.52 12.61
CA GLN A 83 -2.54 -9.01 13.26
C GLN A 83 -2.15 -10.02 14.33
N ASN A 84 -2.36 -9.66 15.59
CA ASN A 84 -2.06 -10.54 16.71
C ASN A 84 -3.29 -10.65 17.60
N LYS A 85 -3.89 -11.84 17.61
CA LYS A 85 -5.12 -12.12 18.35
C LYS A 85 -5.00 -11.78 19.83
N GLU A 86 -3.88 -12.09 20.46
CA GLU A 86 -3.69 -11.81 21.89
C GLU A 86 -3.66 -10.31 22.19
N ILE A 87 -3.12 -9.50 21.26
CA ILE A 87 -3.14 -8.04 21.37
C ILE A 87 -4.57 -7.52 21.13
N GLU A 88 -5.27 -8.04 20.12
CA GLU A 88 -6.66 -7.66 19.83
C GLU A 88 -7.62 -7.99 20.98
N ASP A 89 -7.45 -9.15 21.63
CA ASP A 89 -8.25 -9.56 22.79
C ASP A 89 -8.09 -8.57 23.97
N ARG A 90 -7.02 -7.77 24.01
CA ARG A 90 -6.76 -6.73 25.04
C ARG A 90 -7.10 -5.32 24.59
N LEU A 91 -6.88 -4.99 23.31
CA LEU A 91 -7.01 -3.62 22.78
C LEU A 91 -8.32 -3.36 22.04
N GLY A 92 -9.09 -4.41 21.73
CA GLY A 92 -10.21 -4.40 20.79
C GLY A 92 -9.75 -4.80 19.37
N SER A 93 -10.71 -4.97 18.46
CA SER A 93 -10.42 -5.32 17.07
C SER A 93 -9.54 -4.26 16.39
N LEU A 94 -8.42 -4.69 15.82
CA LEU A 94 -7.47 -3.84 15.08
C LEU A 94 -7.50 -4.13 13.57
N ARG A 95 -8.31 -5.11 13.16
CA ARG A 95 -8.47 -5.58 11.79
C ARG A 95 -8.78 -4.47 10.78
N ASN A 96 -9.67 -3.54 11.13
CA ASN A 96 -10.03 -2.44 10.24
C ASN A 96 -8.86 -1.48 10.00
N ASP A 97 -8.08 -1.18 11.02
CA ASP A 97 -6.91 -0.30 10.89
C ASP A 97 -5.82 -0.95 10.04
N TYR A 98 -5.62 -2.26 10.21
CA TYR A 98 -4.71 -3.06 9.40
C TYR A 98 -5.12 -3.10 7.92
N TYR A 99 -6.39 -3.36 7.60
CA TYR A 99 -6.83 -3.34 6.19
C TYR A 99 -6.78 -1.94 5.58
N LYS A 100 -7.14 -0.90 6.35
CA LYS A 100 -6.99 0.50 5.91
C LYS A 100 -5.53 0.82 5.58
N GLN A 101 -4.59 0.31 6.37
CA GLN A 101 -3.16 0.47 6.13
C GLN A 101 -2.73 -0.18 4.81
N ILE A 102 -3.15 -1.41 4.55
CA ILE A 102 -2.84 -2.14 3.30
C ILE A 102 -3.41 -1.39 2.09
N VAL A 103 -4.70 -1.04 2.13
CA VAL A 103 -5.37 -0.31 1.04
C VAL A 103 -4.71 1.05 0.82
N SER A 104 -4.42 1.81 1.88
CA SER A 104 -3.77 3.12 1.76
C SER A 104 -2.38 3.04 1.13
N ALA A 105 -1.62 1.98 1.43
CA ALA A 105 -0.31 1.75 0.82
C ALA A 105 -0.45 1.47 -0.68
N PHE A 106 -1.42 0.65 -1.06
CA PHE A 106 -1.68 0.31 -2.46
C PHE A 106 -2.25 1.50 -3.26
N ASP A 107 -3.19 2.25 -2.68
CA ASP A 107 -3.76 3.48 -3.26
C ASP A 107 -2.68 4.53 -3.53
N LYS A 108 -1.71 4.68 -2.61
CA LYS A 108 -0.55 5.55 -2.84
C LYS A 108 0.23 5.13 -4.08
N MET A 109 0.53 3.83 -4.25
CA MET A 109 1.23 3.32 -5.43
C MET A 109 0.48 3.58 -6.74
N MET A 110 -0.86 3.62 -6.67
CA MET A 110 -1.76 3.92 -7.79
C MET A 110 -2.15 5.40 -7.85
N SER A 111 -1.56 6.29 -7.05
CA SER A 111 -1.94 7.69 -7.05
C SER A 111 -1.35 8.45 -8.25
N GLY A 112 -2.05 9.49 -8.71
CA GLY A 112 -1.56 10.38 -9.77
C GLY A 112 -0.19 11.01 -9.47
N PHE A 113 0.14 11.18 -8.18
CA PHE A 113 1.46 11.63 -7.74
C PHE A 113 2.59 10.69 -8.18
N PHE A 114 2.42 9.37 -8.01
CA PHE A 114 3.43 8.39 -8.43
C PHE A 114 3.52 8.28 -9.95
N PHE A 115 2.40 8.31 -10.66
CA PHE A 115 2.43 8.36 -12.13
C PHE A 115 3.15 9.60 -12.66
N GLN A 116 2.85 10.78 -12.12
CA GLN A 116 3.56 12.01 -12.50
C GLN A 116 5.07 11.89 -12.23
N ARG A 117 5.45 11.33 -11.09
CA ARG A 117 6.84 11.12 -10.71
C ARG A 117 7.57 10.15 -11.64
N ILE A 118 6.91 9.06 -12.07
CA ILE A 118 7.44 8.11 -13.05
C ILE A 118 7.70 8.81 -14.40
N GLU A 119 6.75 9.62 -14.87
CA GLU A 119 6.86 10.29 -16.17
C GLU A 119 7.87 11.45 -16.21
N THR A 120 8.09 12.13 -15.09
CA THR A 120 8.93 13.35 -15.05
C THR A 120 10.44 13.06 -15.02
N ASN A 121 10.86 11.90 -14.51
CA ASN A 121 12.27 11.61 -14.24
C ASN A 121 13.00 10.87 -15.38
N ARG A 122 12.92 11.39 -16.62
CA ARG A 122 13.54 10.80 -17.83
C ARG A 122 13.24 9.29 -17.89
N PRO A 123 11.98 8.91 -18.15
CA PRO A 123 11.44 7.62 -17.77
C PRO A 123 12.26 6.46 -18.35
N VAL A 124 13.07 5.83 -17.49
CA VAL A 124 13.70 4.53 -17.77
C VAL A 124 12.71 3.38 -17.59
N TYR A 125 11.56 3.68 -16.96
CA TYR A 125 10.45 2.79 -16.68
C TYR A 125 9.18 3.63 -16.87
N SER A 126 8.34 3.29 -17.86
CA SER A 126 7.18 4.10 -18.21
C SER A 126 5.99 3.78 -17.30
N SER A 127 5.01 4.69 -17.21
CA SER A 127 3.76 4.43 -16.48
C SER A 127 2.99 3.24 -17.03
N GLU A 128 3.04 3.02 -18.36
CA GLU A 128 2.42 1.86 -19.01
C GLU A 128 3.05 0.55 -18.53
N GLU A 129 4.39 0.48 -18.52
CA GLU A 129 5.09 -0.72 -18.08
C GLU A 129 4.93 -0.93 -16.57
N TYR A 130 4.96 0.14 -15.79
CA TYR A 130 4.66 0.11 -14.36
C TYR A 130 3.28 -0.46 -14.05
N LEU A 131 2.25 0.04 -14.73
CA LEU A 131 0.89 -0.43 -14.54
C LEU A 131 0.72 -1.88 -15.02
N SER A 132 1.37 -2.27 -16.13
CA SER A 132 1.37 -3.65 -16.61
C SER A 132 2.02 -4.60 -15.61
N ASP A 133 3.23 -4.29 -15.13
CA ASP A 133 3.92 -5.14 -14.15
C ASP A 133 3.10 -5.27 -12.85
N LEU A 134 2.50 -4.16 -12.38
CA LEU A 134 1.65 -4.17 -11.18
C LEU A 134 0.38 -5.01 -11.39
N SER A 135 -0.25 -4.89 -12.56
CA SER A 135 -1.39 -5.72 -12.97
C SER A 135 -1.02 -7.20 -12.92
N ASP A 136 0.08 -7.57 -13.57
CA ASP A 136 0.54 -8.96 -13.64
C ASP A 136 0.76 -9.55 -12.24
N MET A 137 1.36 -8.78 -11.32
CA MET A 137 1.55 -9.22 -9.93
C MET A 137 0.23 -9.43 -9.18
N VAL A 138 -0.71 -8.49 -9.31
CA VAL A 138 -2.01 -8.53 -8.60
C VAL A 138 -2.90 -9.67 -9.10
N TRP A 139 -2.82 -10.00 -10.40
CA TRP A 139 -3.61 -11.08 -10.97
C TRP A 139 -2.95 -12.45 -10.86
N ALA A 140 -1.64 -12.52 -10.59
CA ALA A 140 -0.90 -13.77 -10.35
C ALA A 140 -1.23 -14.46 -9.01
N PHE A 141 -1.89 -13.80 -8.06
CA PHE A 141 -2.30 -14.41 -6.78
C PHE A 141 -3.19 -15.66 -6.93
N ASN A 142 -3.80 -15.84 -8.11
CA ASN A 142 -4.81 -16.86 -8.38
C ASN A 142 -4.30 -18.20 -8.93
N ASP A 143 -2.98 -18.41 -9.02
CA ASP A 143 -2.44 -19.57 -9.74
C ASP A 143 -2.89 -20.94 -9.15
N ASP A 144 -3.20 -21.01 -7.85
CA ASP A 144 -3.66 -22.24 -7.15
C ASP A 144 -5.17 -22.26 -6.83
N GLY A 145 -5.94 -21.27 -7.30
CA GLY A 145 -7.41 -21.24 -7.20
C GLY A 145 -8.01 -20.87 -5.83
N LYS A 146 -7.22 -20.37 -4.88
CA LYS A 146 -7.71 -19.81 -3.61
C LYS A 146 -6.95 -18.53 -3.24
N LEU A 147 -7.65 -17.40 -3.28
CA LEU A 147 -7.13 -16.13 -2.78
C LEU A 147 -7.22 -16.07 -1.25
N THR A 148 -6.19 -15.49 -0.65
CA THR A 148 -6.24 -14.95 0.71
C THR A 148 -7.10 -13.68 0.75
N GLU A 149 -7.52 -13.28 1.96
CA GLU A 149 -8.30 -12.06 2.13
C GLU A 149 -7.53 -10.82 1.67
N ILE A 150 -6.22 -10.75 1.93
CA ILE A 150 -5.40 -9.61 1.52
C ILE A 150 -5.27 -9.54 0.00
N GLU A 151 -5.04 -10.66 -0.67
CA GLU A 151 -4.97 -10.69 -2.13
C GLU A 151 -6.28 -10.25 -2.78
N MET A 152 -7.43 -10.66 -2.22
CA MET A 152 -8.75 -10.16 -2.64
C MET A 152 -8.88 -8.64 -2.45
N ILE A 153 -8.44 -8.12 -1.30
CA ILE A 153 -8.45 -6.68 -1.01
C ILE A 153 -7.57 -5.92 -2.01
N LEU A 154 -6.38 -6.42 -2.33
CA LEU A 154 -5.47 -5.79 -3.30
C LEU A 154 -6.06 -5.79 -4.72
N GLN A 155 -6.69 -6.90 -5.16
CA GLN A 155 -7.40 -6.95 -6.44
C GLN A 155 -8.56 -5.95 -6.49
N GLN A 156 -9.33 -5.83 -5.41
CA GLN A 156 -10.41 -4.85 -5.32
C GLN A 156 -9.89 -3.41 -5.35
N ALA A 157 -8.85 -3.11 -4.58
CA ALA A 157 -8.21 -1.79 -4.57
C ALA A 157 -7.66 -1.43 -5.95
N TYR A 158 -7.07 -2.39 -6.68
CA TYR A 158 -6.60 -2.17 -8.04
C TYR A 158 -7.71 -1.76 -9.00
N VAL A 159 -8.81 -2.53 -9.04
CA VAL A 159 -9.96 -2.20 -9.89
C VAL A 159 -10.58 -0.86 -9.48
N HIS A 160 -10.72 -0.62 -8.18
CA HIS A 160 -11.24 0.65 -7.67
C HIS A 160 -10.40 1.85 -8.12
N ASN A 161 -9.07 1.78 -8.01
CA ASN A 161 -8.19 2.85 -8.44
C ASN A 161 -8.28 3.12 -9.94
N LEU A 162 -8.34 2.07 -10.77
CA LEU A 162 -8.53 2.23 -12.21
C LEU A 162 -9.85 2.95 -12.54
N ILE A 163 -10.92 2.55 -11.87
CA ILE A 163 -12.23 3.20 -11.98
C ILE A 163 -12.13 4.67 -11.60
N SER A 164 -11.55 4.98 -10.43
CA SER A 164 -11.40 6.34 -9.91
C SER A 164 -10.57 7.25 -10.83
N MET A 165 -9.51 6.72 -11.45
CA MET A 165 -8.73 7.45 -12.46
C MET A 165 -9.58 7.82 -13.68
N THR A 166 -10.37 6.87 -14.19
CA THR A 166 -11.20 7.11 -15.40
C THR A 166 -12.35 8.07 -15.14
N TYR A 167 -12.97 8.04 -13.95
CA TYR A 167 -14.03 8.98 -13.57
C TYR A 167 -13.50 10.38 -13.28
N SER A 168 -12.37 10.50 -12.57
CA SER A 168 -11.71 11.78 -12.30
C SER A 168 -11.27 12.48 -13.59
N SER A 169 -10.89 11.71 -14.62
CA SER A 169 -10.59 12.25 -15.94
C SER A 169 -11.82 12.77 -16.70
N LYS A 170 -13.04 12.32 -16.36
CA LYS A 170 -14.29 12.70 -17.04
C LYS A 170 -15.07 13.82 -16.33
N HIS A 171 -14.86 14.02 -15.03
CA HIS A 171 -15.58 15.04 -14.25
C HIS A 171 -14.65 15.75 -13.27
N HIS A 172 -14.49 17.07 -13.41
CA HIS A 172 -13.89 17.95 -12.39
C HIS A 172 -14.82 18.15 -11.17
N LEU A 173 -15.36 17.08 -10.59
CA LEU A 173 -16.38 17.17 -9.53
C LEU A 173 -15.95 16.48 -8.24
N LYS A 174 -16.38 17.07 -7.13
CA LYS A 174 -16.05 16.70 -5.74
C LYS A 174 -16.41 15.23 -5.43
N PRO A 175 -15.73 14.62 -4.44
CA PRO A 175 -16.00 13.24 -4.01
C PRO A 175 -17.48 13.02 -3.70
N THR A 176 -18.04 11.91 -4.16
CA THR A 176 -19.45 11.54 -3.94
C THR A 176 -19.59 10.54 -2.79
N GLU A 177 -20.80 10.39 -2.24
CA GLU A 177 -21.08 9.49 -1.09
C GLU A 177 -20.67 8.02 -1.30
N SER A 178 -20.46 7.58 -2.55
CA SER A 178 -19.87 6.26 -2.86
C SER A 178 -18.44 6.10 -2.36
N ASP A 179 -17.68 7.19 -2.28
CA ASP A 179 -16.32 7.21 -1.75
C ASP A 179 -16.32 6.98 -0.24
N ASN A 180 -17.45 7.26 0.44
CA ASN A 180 -17.63 7.06 1.88
C ASN A 180 -18.10 5.64 2.26
N LEU A 181 -18.55 4.82 1.30
CA LEU A 181 -18.97 3.44 1.58
C LEU A 181 -17.77 2.57 1.99
N PHE A 182 -16.62 2.79 1.36
CA PHE A 182 -15.38 2.07 1.68
C PHE A 182 -14.69 2.55 2.96
N THR A 183 -14.96 3.79 3.41
CA THR A 183 -14.37 4.31 4.65
C THR A 183 -15.14 3.90 5.91
N ASN A 184 -16.45 3.60 5.78
CA ASN A 184 -17.34 3.47 6.93
C ASN A 184 -18.05 2.13 7.13
N ASN A 185 -18.09 1.20 6.18
CA ASN A 185 -18.56 -0.18 6.45
C ASN A 185 -18.18 -1.15 5.32
N PHE A 186 -17.04 -1.81 5.45
CA PHE A 186 -16.67 -2.93 4.59
C PHE A 186 -17.33 -4.22 5.12
N ASN A 187 -18.48 -4.60 4.57
CA ASN A 187 -18.99 -5.98 4.69
C ASN A 187 -18.90 -6.61 3.30
N GLY A 188 -18.33 -7.81 3.19
CA GLY A 188 -18.03 -8.50 1.92
C GLY A 188 -19.23 -8.78 0.99
N HIS A 189 -20.44 -8.38 1.37
CA HIS A 189 -21.64 -8.40 0.53
C HIS A 189 -21.62 -7.29 -0.54
N ASP A 190 -21.06 -6.12 -0.22
CA ASP A 190 -21.11 -4.95 -1.11
C ASP A 190 -20.15 -5.09 -2.32
N ALA A 191 -19.09 -5.88 -2.17
CA ALA A 191 -18.17 -6.21 -3.27
C ALA A 191 -18.84 -7.03 -4.38
N LEU A 192 -19.80 -7.91 -4.04
CA LEU A 192 -20.53 -8.73 -5.03
C LEU A 192 -21.53 -7.89 -5.84
N GLN A 193 -22.11 -6.86 -5.24
CA GLN A 193 -23.03 -5.93 -5.92
C GLN A 193 -22.32 -5.13 -7.03
N LEU A 194 -21.09 -4.67 -6.78
CA LEU A 194 -20.33 -3.88 -7.76
C LEU A 194 -19.92 -4.71 -8.99
N VAL A 195 -19.53 -5.97 -8.78
CA VAL A 195 -19.15 -6.90 -9.86
C VAL A 195 -20.38 -7.31 -10.71
N MET A 196 -21.57 -7.37 -10.11
CA MET A 196 -22.81 -7.67 -10.84
C MET A 196 -23.32 -6.52 -11.70
N GLN A 197 -22.99 -5.26 -11.37
CA GLN A 197 -23.39 -4.09 -12.17
C GLN A 197 -22.51 -3.86 -13.41
N LEU A 198 -21.40 -4.58 -13.56
CA LEU A 198 -20.48 -4.51 -14.70
C LEU A 198 -20.77 -5.59 -15.78
N ARG A 199 -21.98 -6.16 -15.80
CA ARG A 199 -22.47 -7.07 -16.85
C ARG A 199 -23.48 -6.40 -17.77
#